data_AF-A0A7Y2E412-F1
#
_entry.id   AF-A0A7Y2E412-F1
#
_cell.length_a   1.000
_cell.length_b   1.000
_cell.length_c   1.000
_cell.angle_alpha   90.00
_cell.angle_beta   90.00
_cell.angle_gamma   90.00
#
_symmetry.space_group_name_H-M   'P 1'
#
loop_
_entity.id
_entity.type
_entity.pdbx_description
1 polymer ?
#
loop_
_entity_poly.entity_id
_entity_poly.type
_entity_poly.pdbx_seq_one_letter_code
_entity_poly.pdbx_strand_id
1 'polypeptide(L)'
;AGAPSVDTERLEELYWARRDSAAMQYSQADVDFMTGMIGHHAQALIMSGLAEDAGASSEIMTLTARIINAQKDEIRSMQDWLRARGEPVPEVQIDGLQLMVHGVDGHHAHMPGMLTQDQLEELAAARGAEYDRLFLEYMIQHHEGAVTMVDKLFSTDGAAMEDAAFKLASDINVDQQTEIERMKLMLRRMGASDR
;
A
#
# COMPACT_ATOMS: atom_id res chain seq x y z
N ALA A 1 -24.57 -38.81 5.12
CA ALA A 1 -23.72 -37.62 4.99
C ALA A 1 -24.55 -36.43 5.46
N GLY A 2 -24.23 -35.87 6.63
CA GLY A 2 -24.93 -34.71 7.16
C GLY A 2 -24.46 -33.44 6.43
N ALA A 3 -25.40 -32.61 5.99
CA ALA A 3 -25.07 -31.29 5.45
C ALA A 3 -24.29 -30.49 6.51
N PRO A 4 -23.30 -29.65 6.11
CA PRO A 4 -22.64 -28.77 7.05
C PRO A 4 -23.70 -27.87 7.70
N SER A 5 -23.75 -27.86 9.04
CA SER A 5 -24.60 -26.94 9.79
C SER A 5 -24.17 -25.52 9.44
N VAL A 6 -25.04 -24.77 8.78
CA VAL A 6 -24.81 -23.35 8.57
C VAL A 6 -24.91 -22.69 9.94
N ASP A 7 -23.83 -22.06 10.36
CA ASP A 7 -23.76 -21.32 11.60
C ASP A 7 -24.70 -20.10 11.49
N THR A 8 -25.86 -20.21 12.13
CA THR A 8 -26.91 -19.18 12.10
C THR A 8 -26.45 -17.88 12.77
N GLU A 9 -25.58 -17.95 13.79
CA GLU A 9 -25.04 -16.76 14.44
C GLU A 9 -24.15 -15.97 13.48
N ARG A 10 -23.25 -16.66 12.77
CA ARG A 10 -22.41 -16.05 11.73
C ARG A 10 -23.22 -15.46 10.58
N LEU A 11 -24.33 -16.09 10.19
CA LEU A 11 -25.22 -15.53 9.17
C LEU A 11 -25.94 -14.26 9.62
N GLU A 12 -26.39 -14.22 10.88
CA GLU A 12 -27.03 -13.04 11.46
C GLU A 12 -26.05 -11.87 11.61
N GLU A 13 -24.81 -12.14 12.04
CA GLU A 13 -23.73 -11.14 12.06
C GLU A 13 -23.48 -10.55 10.66
N LEU A 14 -23.34 -11.41 9.64
CA LEU A 14 -23.14 -10.97 8.26
C LEU A 14 -24.35 -10.20 7.69
N TYR A 15 -25.57 -10.47 8.18
CA TYR A 15 -26.76 -9.74 7.77
C TYR A 15 -26.76 -8.31 8.33
N TRP A 16 -26.51 -8.16 9.64
CA TRP A 16 -26.48 -6.85 10.30
C TRP A 16 -25.31 -6.00 9.80
N ALA A 17 -24.11 -6.58 9.66
CA ALA A 17 -22.95 -5.87 9.13
C ALA A 17 -23.19 -5.31 7.72
N ARG A 18 -23.85 -6.08 6.83
CA ARG A 18 -24.22 -5.61 5.49
C ARG A 18 -25.27 -4.51 5.52
N ARG A 19 -26.26 -4.62 6.41
CA ARG A 19 -27.32 -3.62 6.55
C ARG A 19 -26.75 -2.30 7.08
N ASP A 20 -25.87 -2.37 8.07
CA ASP A 20 -25.21 -1.20 8.65
C ASP A 20 -24.23 -0.57 7.64
N SER A 21 -23.46 -1.38 6.90
CA SER A 21 -22.61 -0.90 5.79
C SER A 21 -23.40 -0.29 4.63
N ALA A 22 -24.66 -0.68 4.42
CA ALA A 22 -25.54 -0.06 3.42
C ALA A 22 -26.22 1.22 3.95
N ALA A 23 -26.31 1.38 5.27
CA ALA A 23 -26.80 2.58 5.93
C ALA A 23 -25.69 3.63 6.11
N MET A 24 -24.46 3.18 6.37
CA MET A 24 -23.22 3.92 6.19
C MET A 24 -22.98 4.04 4.69
N GLN A 25 -22.41 5.16 4.23
CA GLN A 25 -22.08 5.29 2.80
C GLN A 25 -20.79 4.55 2.43
N TYR A 26 -20.18 3.82 3.36
CA TYR A 26 -18.93 3.06 3.24
C TYR A 26 -19.01 1.74 4.01
N SER A 27 -18.14 0.80 3.68
CA SER A 27 -18.06 -0.54 4.27
C SER A 27 -16.83 -0.72 5.16
N GLN A 28 -16.82 -1.76 5.98
CA GLN A 28 -15.62 -2.15 6.73
C GLN A 28 -14.42 -2.44 5.82
N ALA A 29 -14.65 -2.96 4.61
CA ALA A 29 -13.59 -3.21 3.64
C ALA A 29 -12.90 -1.91 3.18
N ASP A 30 -13.64 -0.80 3.12
CA ASP A 30 -13.07 0.53 2.83
C ASP A 30 -12.17 0.98 3.99
N VAL A 31 -12.62 0.81 5.23
CA VAL A 31 -11.82 1.13 6.44
C VAL A 31 -10.52 0.32 6.47
N ASP A 32 -10.63 -0.99 6.22
CA ASP A 32 -9.48 -1.91 6.21
C ASP A 32 -8.50 -1.56 5.09
N PHE A 33 -8.99 -1.19 3.91
CA PHE A 33 -8.18 -0.76 2.78
C PHE A 33 -7.42 0.53 3.10
N MET A 34 -8.11 1.58 3.58
CA MET A 34 -7.46 2.86 3.91
C MET A 34 -6.41 2.66 5.00
N THR A 35 -6.75 1.88 6.02
CA THR A 35 -5.86 1.58 7.15
C THR A 35 -4.62 0.81 6.70
N GLY A 36 -4.81 -0.25 5.90
CA GLY A 36 -3.70 -1.05 5.38
C GLY A 36 -2.82 -0.27 4.40
N MET A 37 -3.43 0.47 3.48
CA MET A 37 -2.69 1.21 2.45
C MET A 37 -1.88 2.36 3.04
N ILE A 38 -2.29 2.96 4.18
CA ILE A 38 -1.43 3.89 4.93
C ILE A 38 -0.12 3.22 5.37
N GLY A 39 -0.19 2.02 5.93
CA GLY A 39 0.99 1.26 6.34
C GLY A 39 1.83 0.82 5.13
N HIS A 40 1.18 0.41 4.05
CA HIS A 40 1.85 0.06 2.78
C HIS A 40 2.65 1.25 2.24
N HIS A 41 2.01 2.42 2.11
CA HIS A 41 2.68 3.62 1.63
C HIS A 41 3.81 4.09 2.55
N ALA A 42 3.66 3.92 3.87
CA ALA A 42 4.72 4.26 4.81
C ALA A 42 6.03 3.50 4.54
N GLN A 43 5.98 2.24 4.10
CA GLN A 43 7.20 1.49 3.75
C GLN A 43 7.88 2.04 2.50
N ALA A 44 7.13 2.52 1.50
CA ALA A 44 7.73 3.18 0.33
C ALA A 44 8.47 4.48 0.70
N LEU A 45 8.03 5.19 1.75
CA LEU A 45 8.76 6.34 2.29
C LEU A 45 10.09 5.93 2.91
N ILE A 46 10.16 4.78 3.60
CA ILE A 46 11.41 4.21 4.12
C ILE A 46 12.35 3.91 2.96
N MET A 47 11.89 3.13 1.98
CA MET A 47 12.70 2.75 0.81
C MET A 47 13.22 3.98 0.07
N SER A 48 12.37 4.98 -0.15
CA SER A 48 12.73 6.19 -0.89
C SER A 48 13.68 7.10 -0.11
N GLY A 49 13.60 7.09 1.23
CA GLY A 49 14.48 7.87 2.10
C GLY A 49 15.94 7.42 2.11
N LEU A 50 16.23 6.19 1.67
CA LEU A 50 17.59 5.63 1.63
C LEU A 50 18.43 6.18 0.46
N ALA A 51 17.79 6.81 -0.54
CA ALA A 51 18.43 7.08 -1.83
C ALA A 51 19.64 8.02 -1.76
N GLU A 52 19.57 9.06 -0.91
CA GLU A 52 20.66 10.02 -0.77
C GLU A 52 21.90 9.36 -0.16
N ASP A 53 21.73 8.68 0.98
CA ASP A 53 22.80 7.98 1.69
C ASP A 53 23.38 6.81 0.87
N ALA A 54 22.56 6.20 0.02
CA ALA A 54 22.99 5.13 -0.87
C ALA A 54 23.83 5.63 -2.07
N GLY A 55 23.87 6.94 -2.32
CA GLY A 55 24.52 7.51 -3.49
C GLY A 55 23.80 7.16 -4.79
N ALA A 56 22.47 7.16 -4.78
CA ALA A 56 21.64 6.84 -5.93
C ALA A 56 21.87 7.78 -7.12
N SER A 57 21.60 7.31 -8.34
CA SER A 57 21.68 8.17 -9.53
C SER A 57 20.67 9.32 -9.49
N SER A 58 20.91 10.36 -10.29
CA SER A 58 19.98 11.50 -10.41
C SER A 58 18.58 11.10 -10.87
N GLU A 59 18.47 10.04 -11.67
CA GLU A 59 17.18 9.53 -12.13
C GLU A 59 16.40 8.88 -10.97
N ILE A 60 17.07 8.09 -10.12
CA ILE A 60 16.47 7.48 -8.93
C ILE A 60 16.17 8.53 -7.85
N MET A 61 17.05 9.52 -7.64
CA MET A 61 16.76 10.65 -6.76
C MET A 61 15.51 11.43 -7.20
N THR A 62 15.30 11.57 -8.51
CA THR A 62 14.09 12.22 -9.02
C THR A 62 12.84 11.37 -8.81
N LEU A 63 12.95 10.05 -8.99
CA LEU A 63 11.86 9.12 -8.79
C LEU A 63 11.44 9.03 -7.31
N THR A 64 12.40 8.85 -6.42
CA THR A 64 12.18 8.77 -4.96
C THR A 64 11.52 10.03 -4.42
N ALA A 65 11.95 11.22 -4.86
CA ALA A 65 11.32 12.48 -4.48
C ALA A 65 9.85 12.57 -4.93
N ARG A 66 9.52 12.04 -6.11
CA ARG A 66 8.13 11.97 -6.59
C ARG A 66 7.28 11.02 -5.76
N ILE A 67 7.79 9.81 -5.51
CA ILE A 67 7.12 8.79 -4.68
C ILE A 67 6.84 9.35 -3.28
N ILE A 68 7.83 9.99 -2.65
CA ILE A 68 7.68 10.60 -1.32
C ILE A 68 6.55 11.62 -1.30
N ASN A 69 6.47 12.49 -2.30
CA ASN A 69 5.44 13.52 -2.36
C ASN A 69 4.05 12.91 -2.60
N ALA A 70 3.93 12.04 -3.60
CA ALA A 70 2.65 11.39 -3.93
C ALA A 70 2.11 10.58 -2.75
N GLN A 71 2.93 9.68 -2.19
CA GLN A 71 2.45 8.78 -1.14
C GLN A 71 2.21 9.48 0.20
N LYS A 72 2.90 10.59 0.50
CA LYS A 72 2.54 11.43 1.65
C LYS A 72 1.18 12.09 1.45
N ASP A 73 0.83 12.50 0.23
CA ASP A 73 -0.45 13.15 -0.07
C ASP A 73 -1.60 12.13 -0.03
N GLU A 74 -1.36 10.92 -0.54
CA GLU A 74 -2.28 9.79 -0.44
C GLU A 74 -2.50 9.34 1.00
N ILE A 75 -1.43 9.21 1.81
CA ILE A 75 -1.54 8.94 3.26
C ILE A 75 -2.45 9.97 3.93
N ARG A 76 -2.25 11.27 3.67
CA ARG A 76 -3.11 12.31 4.26
C ARG A 76 -4.56 12.17 3.81
N SER A 77 -4.80 11.88 2.54
CA SER A 77 -6.14 11.68 2.01
C SER A 77 -6.86 10.48 2.66
N MET A 78 -6.16 9.37 2.85
CA MET A 78 -6.70 8.18 3.55
C MET A 78 -6.98 8.47 5.03
N GLN A 79 -6.06 9.18 5.70
CA GLN A 79 -6.27 9.59 7.09
C GLN A 79 -7.47 10.53 7.23
N ASP A 80 -7.62 11.51 6.34
CA ASP A 80 -8.77 12.43 6.33
C ASP A 80 -10.07 11.69 6.05
N TRP A 81 -10.05 10.70 5.15
CA TRP A 81 -11.19 9.82 4.88
C TRP A 81 -11.63 9.07 6.16
N LEU A 82 -10.68 8.49 6.91
CA LEU A 82 -10.95 7.81 8.18
C LEU A 82 -11.50 8.77 9.25
N ARG A 83 -10.84 9.93 9.44
CA ARG A 83 -11.27 10.96 10.41
C ARG A 83 -12.69 11.46 10.15
N ALA A 84 -13.01 11.73 8.88
CA ALA A 84 -14.32 12.25 8.49
C ALA A 84 -15.47 11.29 8.81
N ARG A 85 -15.15 9.99 8.96
CA ARG A 85 -16.10 8.91 9.27
C ARG A 85 -16.04 8.47 10.73
N GLY A 86 -15.19 9.11 11.55
CA GLY A 86 -15.02 8.75 12.96
C GLY A 86 -14.30 7.41 13.17
N GLU A 87 -13.63 6.90 12.12
CA GLU A 87 -12.88 5.65 12.18
C GLU A 87 -11.51 5.87 12.83
N PRO A 88 -10.93 4.82 13.46
CA PRO A 88 -9.55 4.86 13.94
C PRO A 88 -8.58 5.21 12.81
N VAL A 89 -7.70 6.17 13.07
CA VAL A 89 -6.62 6.54 12.14
C VAL A 89 -5.35 5.86 12.61
N PRO A 90 -4.69 5.04 11.78
CA PRO A 90 -3.46 4.40 12.20
C PRO A 90 -2.34 5.42 12.39
N GLU A 91 -1.59 5.26 13.48
CA GLU A 91 -0.37 6.03 13.72
C GLU A 91 0.83 5.30 13.14
N VAL A 92 1.48 5.93 12.17
CA VAL A 92 2.70 5.43 11.52
C VAL A 92 3.91 5.96 12.26
N GLN A 93 4.74 5.03 12.75
CA GLN A 93 6.04 5.32 13.34
C GLN A 93 7.13 4.64 12.53
N ILE A 94 8.14 5.40 12.15
CA ILE A 94 9.30 4.93 11.40
C ILE A 94 10.55 5.20 12.25
N ASP A 95 11.28 4.14 12.59
CA ASP A 95 12.58 4.21 13.27
C ASP A 95 13.62 3.44 12.45
N GLY A 96 14.40 4.17 11.65
CA GLY A 96 15.29 3.58 10.66
C GLY A 96 14.51 2.73 9.64
N LEU A 97 14.78 1.43 9.61
CA LEU A 97 14.09 0.46 8.75
C LEU A 97 12.83 -0.14 9.38
N GLN A 98 12.58 0.12 10.67
CA GLN A 98 11.42 -0.44 11.36
C GLN A 98 10.19 0.43 11.12
N LEU A 99 9.15 -0.20 10.58
CA LEU A 99 7.81 0.37 10.44
C LEU A 99 6.91 -0.21 11.53
N MET A 100 6.37 0.65 12.38
CA MET A 100 5.32 0.30 13.33
C MET A 100 4.05 1.07 12.98
N VAL A 101 2.93 0.35 12.93
CA VAL A 101 1.60 0.92 12.69
C VAL A 101 0.73 0.59 13.90
N HIS A 102 0.34 1.61 14.66
CA HIS A 102 -0.53 1.49 15.83
C HIS A 102 -1.97 1.87 15.49
N GLY A 103 -2.93 1.47 16.33
CA GLY A 103 -4.35 1.82 16.15
C GLY A 103 -5.14 0.85 15.27
N VAL A 104 -4.61 -0.36 15.10
CA VAL A 104 -5.09 -1.41 14.21
C VAL A 104 -5.14 -2.72 15.00
N ASP A 105 -6.31 -3.34 15.11
CA ASP A 105 -6.47 -4.58 15.85
C ASP A 105 -5.77 -5.73 15.14
N GLY A 106 -4.51 -6.00 15.52
CA GLY A 106 -3.81 -7.29 15.46
C GLY A 106 -3.71 -8.06 14.12
N HIS A 107 -4.28 -7.54 13.03
CA HIS A 107 -4.55 -8.27 11.79
C HIS A 107 -3.95 -7.58 10.57
N HIS A 108 -2.78 -6.95 10.73
CA HIS A 108 -1.90 -6.74 9.57
C HIS A 108 -1.29 -8.09 9.17
N ALA A 109 -2.14 -8.92 8.55
CA ALA A 109 -1.68 -10.00 7.69
C ALA A 109 -0.68 -9.41 6.70
N HIS A 110 0.34 -10.19 6.33
CA HIS A 110 1.32 -9.82 5.32
C HIS A 110 0.63 -9.14 4.13
N MET A 111 0.78 -7.82 4.01
CA MET A 111 0.24 -7.06 2.89
C MET A 111 1.04 -7.42 1.64
N PRO A 112 0.39 -7.64 0.50
CA PRO A 112 1.08 -8.03 -0.72
C PRO A 112 2.10 -6.96 -1.12
N GLY A 113 3.24 -7.41 -1.64
CA GLY A 113 4.30 -6.55 -2.16
C GLY A 113 5.22 -5.92 -1.12
N MET A 114 4.84 -5.86 0.17
CA MET A 114 5.70 -5.36 1.24
C MET A 114 7.05 -6.08 1.23
N LEU A 115 8.13 -5.30 1.38
CA LEU A 115 9.46 -5.85 1.59
C LEU A 115 9.53 -6.54 2.94
N THR A 116 10.24 -7.66 2.98
CA THR A 116 10.66 -8.28 4.23
C THR A 116 11.75 -7.44 4.90
N GLN A 117 12.02 -7.71 6.17
CA GLN A 117 13.14 -7.09 6.88
C GLN A 117 14.48 -7.33 6.15
N ASP A 118 14.72 -8.56 5.68
CA ASP A 118 15.92 -8.92 4.93
C ASP A 118 16.06 -8.10 3.62
N GLN A 119 14.96 -7.89 2.89
CA GLN A 119 14.97 -7.07 1.67
C GLN A 119 15.23 -5.58 1.97
N LEU A 120 14.69 -5.06 3.07
CA LEU A 120 14.96 -3.68 3.50
C LEU A 120 16.44 -3.51 3.91
N GLU A 121 17.00 -4.49 4.60
CA GLU A 121 18.42 -4.48 4.99
C GLU A 121 19.34 -4.61 3.76
N GLU A 122 18.98 -5.45 2.80
CA GLU A 122 19.69 -5.56 1.51
C GLU A 122 19.69 -4.22 0.77
N LEU A 123 18.51 -3.59 0.63
CA LEU A 123 18.37 -2.28 0.00
C LEU A 123 19.18 -1.21 0.74
N ALA A 124 19.14 -1.20 2.07
CA ALA A 124 19.86 -0.22 2.89
C ALA A 124 21.39 -0.41 2.86
N ALA A 125 21.87 -1.62 2.60
CA ALA A 125 23.29 -1.92 2.43
C ALA A 125 23.80 -1.61 1.01
N ALA A 126 22.91 -1.58 0.01
CA ALA A 126 23.27 -1.33 -1.38
C ALA A 126 23.77 0.11 -1.61
N ARG A 127 24.64 0.29 -2.61
CA ARG A 127 25.21 1.61 -2.96
C ARG A 127 25.25 1.81 -4.48
N GLY A 128 25.13 3.06 -4.91
CA GLY A 128 25.26 3.45 -6.32
C GLY A 128 24.34 2.66 -7.25
N ALA A 129 24.89 2.16 -8.36
CA ALA A 129 24.11 1.44 -9.38
C ALA A 129 23.39 0.18 -8.84
N GLU A 130 23.95 -0.47 -7.81
CA GLU A 130 23.30 -1.64 -7.20
C GLU A 130 22.08 -1.22 -6.36
N TYR A 131 22.17 -0.09 -5.66
CA TYR A 131 21.01 0.49 -5.00
C TYR A 131 19.93 0.85 -6.01
N ASP A 132 20.30 1.49 -7.12
CA ASP A 132 19.35 1.86 -8.17
C ASP A 132 18.58 0.64 -8.70
N ARG A 133 19.29 -0.47 -8.93
CA ARG A 133 18.71 -1.74 -9.42
C ARG A 133 17.74 -2.31 -8.38
N LEU A 134 18.19 -2.48 -7.15
CA LEU A 134 17.39 -3.05 -6.06
C LEU A 134 16.18 -2.17 -5.74
N PHE A 135 16.34 -0.85 -5.72
CA PHE A 135 15.25 0.09 -5.52
C PHE A 135 14.16 -0.11 -6.57
N LEU A 136 14.52 -0.19 -7.85
CA LEU A 136 13.54 -0.40 -8.93
C LEU A 136 12.85 -1.76 -8.81
N GLU A 137 13.60 -2.84 -8.60
CA GLU A 137 13.03 -4.19 -8.47
C GLU A 137 12.05 -4.29 -7.30
N TYR A 138 12.45 -3.78 -6.14
CA TYR A 138 11.65 -3.85 -4.93
C TYR A 138 10.49 -2.86 -4.92
N MET A 139 10.66 -1.67 -5.49
CA MET A 139 9.54 -0.71 -5.60
C MET A 139 8.51 -1.18 -6.63
N ILE A 140 8.90 -1.90 -7.69
CA ILE A 140 7.96 -2.59 -8.58
C ILE A 140 7.17 -3.65 -7.80
N GLN A 141 7.85 -4.53 -7.06
CA GLN A 141 7.21 -5.54 -6.20
C GLN A 141 6.19 -4.89 -5.24
N HIS A 142 6.62 -3.80 -4.60
CA HIS A 142 5.81 -3.06 -3.64
C HIS A 142 4.54 -2.51 -4.31
N HIS A 143 4.69 -1.79 -5.43
CA HIS A 143 3.55 -1.22 -6.16
C HIS A 143 2.59 -2.26 -6.73
N GLU A 144 3.10 -3.41 -7.22
CA GLU A 144 2.25 -4.54 -7.65
C GLU A 144 1.40 -5.08 -6.49
N GLY A 145 1.93 -4.99 -5.26
CA GLY A 145 1.18 -5.22 -4.03
C GLY A 145 0.04 -4.24 -3.81
N ALA A 146 0.30 -2.94 -3.98
CA ALA A 146 -0.75 -1.91 -3.86
C ALA A 146 -1.88 -2.12 -4.88
N VAL A 147 -1.55 -2.44 -6.14
CA VAL A 147 -2.53 -2.78 -7.18
C VAL A 147 -3.37 -3.99 -6.76
N THR A 148 -2.74 -5.04 -6.21
CA THR A 148 -3.44 -6.22 -5.70
C THR A 148 -4.43 -5.86 -4.57
N MET A 149 -4.07 -4.91 -3.69
CA MET A 149 -4.96 -4.44 -2.63
C MET A 149 -6.17 -3.68 -3.20
N VAL A 150 -5.97 -2.85 -4.23
CA VAL A 150 -7.07 -2.15 -4.90
C VAL A 150 -7.99 -3.14 -5.62
N ASP A 151 -7.44 -4.12 -6.33
CA ASP A 151 -8.23 -5.17 -6.99
C ASP A 151 -9.08 -5.95 -5.98
N LYS A 152 -8.51 -6.27 -4.82
CA LYS A 152 -9.24 -6.91 -3.72
C LYS A 152 -10.37 -6.03 -3.19
N LEU A 153 -10.14 -4.73 -3.01
CA LEU A 153 -11.18 -3.79 -2.60
C LEU A 153 -12.34 -3.80 -3.59
N PHE A 154 -12.08 -3.58 -4.88
CA PHE A 154 -13.12 -3.54 -5.90
C PHE A 154 -13.81 -4.88 -6.16
N SER A 155 -13.18 -5.99 -5.79
CA SER A 155 -13.79 -7.33 -5.86
C SER A 155 -14.64 -7.69 -4.63
N THR A 156 -14.64 -6.85 -3.60
CA THR A 156 -15.38 -7.09 -2.36
C THR A 156 -16.80 -6.53 -2.46
N ASP A 157 -17.80 -7.38 -2.19
CA ASP A 157 -19.21 -6.99 -2.23
C ASP A 157 -19.50 -5.83 -1.26
N GLY A 158 -20.10 -4.76 -1.78
CA GLY A 158 -20.45 -3.56 -1.01
C GLY A 158 -19.27 -2.61 -0.71
N ALA A 159 -18.04 -2.93 -1.11
CA ALA A 159 -16.89 -2.05 -0.95
C ALA A 159 -16.80 -0.99 -2.06
N ALA A 160 -16.15 0.13 -1.77
CA ALA A 160 -15.92 1.25 -2.68
C ALA A 160 -17.20 1.76 -3.39
N MET A 161 -18.35 1.65 -2.71
CA MET A 161 -19.62 2.22 -3.20
C MET A 161 -19.69 3.73 -2.99
N GLU A 162 -18.89 4.25 -2.07
CA GLU A 162 -18.76 5.69 -1.85
C GLU A 162 -17.89 6.33 -2.93
N ASP A 163 -18.35 7.45 -3.50
CA ASP A 163 -17.60 8.22 -4.50
C ASP A 163 -16.18 8.58 -4.03
N ALA A 164 -16.02 8.95 -2.74
CA ALA A 164 -14.73 9.33 -2.18
C ALA A 164 -13.77 8.14 -2.07
N ALA A 165 -14.25 6.98 -1.59
CA ALA A 165 -13.45 5.76 -1.48
C ALA A 165 -13.07 5.22 -2.88
N PHE A 166 -14.05 5.16 -3.78
CA PHE A 166 -13.85 4.74 -5.17
C PHE A 166 -12.81 5.61 -5.87
N LYS A 167 -12.94 6.94 -5.76
CA LYS A 167 -12.01 7.87 -6.38
C LYS A 167 -10.60 7.68 -5.86
N LEU A 168 -10.42 7.64 -4.53
CA LEU A 168 -9.10 7.50 -3.92
C LEU A 168 -8.42 6.18 -4.33
N ALA A 169 -9.14 5.06 -4.26
CA ALA A 169 -8.60 3.76 -4.68
C ALA A 169 -8.27 3.71 -6.18
N SER A 170 -9.09 4.35 -7.03
CA SER A 170 -8.85 4.45 -8.47
C SER A 170 -7.62 5.30 -8.80
N ASP A 171 -7.47 6.44 -8.13
CA ASP A 171 -6.33 7.35 -8.32
C ASP A 171 -5.02 6.63 -7.93
N ILE A 172 -4.98 5.98 -6.76
CA ILE A 172 -3.84 5.14 -6.33
C ILE A 172 -3.52 4.08 -7.38
N ASN A 173 -4.51 3.35 -7.89
CA ASN A 173 -4.28 2.31 -8.89
C ASN A 173 -3.64 2.83 -10.19
N VAL A 174 -4.12 3.98 -10.67
CA VAL A 174 -3.61 4.59 -11.91
C VAL A 174 -2.18 5.09 -11.72
N ASP A 175 -1.91 5.75 -10.59
CA ASP A 175 -0.58 6.29 -10.29
C ASP A 175 0.44 5.16 -10.11
N GLN A 176 0.10 4.14 -9.32
CA GLN A 176 0.97 2.99 -9.06
C GLN A 176 1.27 2.19 -10.35
N GLN A 177 0.28 1.96 -11.22
CA GLN A 177 0.51 1.32 -12.52
C GLN A 177 1.43 2.15 -13.43
N THR A 178 1.25 3.46 -13.45
CA THR A 178 2.09 4.38 -14.24
C THR A 178 3.54 4.35 -13.75
N GLU A 179 3.75 4.34 -12.43
CA GLU A 179 5.08 4.24 -11.83
C GLU A 179 5.73 2.88 -12.08
N ILE A 180 4.99 1.77 -12.00
CA ILE A 180 5.49 0.43 -12.36
C ILE A 180 6.06 0.43 -13.79
N GLU A 181 5.31 0.95 -14.77
CA GLU A 181 5.77 0.95 -16.16
C GLU A 181 7.01 1.83 -16.37
N ARG A 182 7.08 2.96 -15.67
CA ARG A 182 8.27 3.81 -15.66
C ARG A 182 9.48 3.09 -15.07
N MET A 183 9.33 2.43 -13.92
CA MET A 183 10.40 1.70 -13.27
C MET A 183 10.88 0.51 -14.12
N LYS A 184 9.96 -0.24 -14.73
CA LYS A 184 10.28 -1.31 -15.69
C LYS A 184 11.09 -0.79 -16.87
N LEU A 185 10.78 0.41 -17.36
CA LEU A 185 11.57 1.05 -18.43
C LEU A 185 12.98 1.45 -17.96
N MET A 186 13.11 2.00 -16.75
CA MET A 186 14.40 2.36 -16.15
C MET A 186 15.29 1.12 -15.98
N LEU A 187 14.73 0.03 -15.43
CA LEU A 187 15.44 -1.23 -15.22
C LEU A 187 15.92 -1.85 -16.54
N ARG A 188 15.10 -1.82 -17.60
CA ARG A 188 15.49 -2.27 -18.94
C ARG A 188 16.65 -1.46 -19.53
N ARG A 189 16.70 -0.15 -19.27
CA ARG A 189 17.79 0.71 -19.74
C ARG A 189 19.10 0.37 -19.04
N MET A 190 19.08 0.13 -17.72
CA MET A 190 20.25 -0.29 -16.95
C MET A 190 20.85 -1.58 -17.52
N GLY A 191 20.04 -2.62 -17.69
CA GLY A 191 20.52 -3.90 -18.28
C GLY A 191 20.91 -3.84 -19.76
N ALA A 192 20.61 -2.74 -20.46
CA ALA A 192 21.11 -2.49 -21.81
C ALA A 192 22.46 -1.75 -21.81
N SER A 193 22.75 -0.96 -20.76
CA SER A 193 24.02 -0.24 -20.57
C SER A 193 25.15 -1.14 -20.04
N ASP A 194 24.81 -2.24 -19.39
CA ASP A 194 25.78 -3.24 -18.88
C ASP A 194 26.25 -4.27 -19.92
N ARG A 195 25.75 -4.19 -21.17
CA ARG A 195 26.11 -5.07 -22.30
C ARG A 195 26.96 -4.36 -23.34
#